data_AF-A0A3A6FDV3-F1
#
_entry.id   AF-A0A3A6FDV3-F1
#
_cell.length_a   1.000
_cell.length_b   1.000
_cell.length_c   1.000
_cell.angle_alpha   90.00
_cell.angle_beta   90.00
_cell.angle_gamma   90.00
#
_symmetry.space_group_name_H-M   'P 1'
#
loop_
_entity.id
_entity.type
_entity.pdbx_description
1 polymer ?
#
loop_
_entity_poly.entity_id
_entity_poly.type
_entity_poly.pdbx_seq_one_letter_code
_entity_poly.pdbx_strand_id
1 'polypeptide(L)'
;MKFTDHYTHEINTDLRPLESVFKSLHAQNPSRQLDLPHEVASCRDILLKASQTTSDPLPSLLATTLNEDSFFHKDLDCEIYQHLRYLPCTWHKHAFLEVVCVMEGSCTNYILEQKIQMKAGDICIIAPDTPHAVSAFSDDSVIFNIILRISTFETAFFGTLSENDILSDFFMRTLYNSKTHPFLLFSTNGDTEALNYVGYAYEEYKSNRQYRKRMLNSIINAFFIVLLRNHGANVFVPALTDSDKDQNLVYILKYMQEHFTTVSLKELAAFFNYSERQLQRIIKTSTGMSFSENILKLKMNHAARLLSNPDLPVAAIAEELGYSDTGNFRAVFKKYYGITPMEFRAQQSDRKR
;
A
#
# COMPACT_ATOMS: atom_id res chain seq x y z
N MET A 1 -28.38 0.26 23.94
CA MET A 1 -27.35 -0.69 23.47
C MET A 1 -26.04 0.06 23.53
N LYS A 2 -25.13 -0.32 24.44
CA LYS A 2 -23.76 0.21 24.48
C LYS A 2 -22.89 -0.89 23.89
N PHE A 3 -22.32 -0.65 22.71
CA PHE A 3 -21.22 -1.46 22.24
C PHE A 3 -20.03 -1.07 23.13
N THR A 4 -19.65 -1.92 24.08
CA THR A 4 -18.45 -1.67 24.89
C THR A 4 -17.25 -1.88 23.99
N ASP A 5 -16.52 -0.80 23.81
CA ASP A 5 -15.30 -0.73 23.03
C ASP A 5 -14.22 -1.67 23.58
N HIS A 6 -13.40 -2.18 22.66
CA HIS A 6 -12.16 -2.93 22.85
C HIS A 6 -12.35 -4.43 22.99
N TYR A 7 -12.45 -5.11 21.85
CA TYR A 7 -11.94 -6.48 21.75
C TYR A 7 -10.44 -6.40 22.03
N THR A 8 -10.03 -6.58 23.29
CA THR A 8 -8.62 -6.63 23.69
C THR A 8 -8.08 -7.99 23.25
N HIS A 9 -7.58 -8.06 22.02
CA HIS A 9 -6.84 -9.23 21.60
C HIS A 9 -5.44 -9.16 22.23
N GLU A 10 -5.19 -10.06 23.20
CA GLU A 10 -3.84 -10.25 23.74
C GLU A 10 -3.03 -11.09 22.75
N ILE A 11 -2.17 -10.43 21.98
CA ILE A 11 -1.15 -11.13 21.21
C ILE A 11 -0.14 -11.66 22.22
N ASN A 12 0.16 -12.96 22.19
CA ASN A 12 1.21 -13.50 23.05
C ASN A 12 2.56 -12.87 22.67
N THR A 13 3.13 -12.10 23.61
CA THR A 13 4.40 -11.40 23.45
C THR A 13 5.59 -12.24 23.91
N ASP A 14 5.38 -13.42 24.52
CA ASP A 14 6.44 -14.34 24.89
C ASP A 14 7.22 -14.80 23.65
N LEU A 15 8.53 -15.01 23.80
CA LEU A 15 9.35 -15.61 22.76
C LEU A 15 8.87 -17.02 22.44
N ARG A 16 8.59 -17.28 21.15
CA ARG A 16 8.34 -18.64 20.67
C ARG A 16 9.61 -19.49 20.82
N PRO A 17 9.48 -20.82 20.93
CA PRO A 17 10.63 -21.72 21.06
C PRO A 17 11.71 -21.48 20.00
N LEU A 18 11.30 -21.34 18.72
CA LEU A 18 12.21 -21.06 17.62
C LEU A 18 12.91 -19.69 17.74
N GLU A 19 12.20 -18.65 18.19
CA GLU A 19 12.79 -17.32 18.42
C GLU A 19 13.83 -17.34 19.55
N SER A 20 13.59 -18.14 20.59
CA SER A 20 14.55 -18.34 21.69
C SER A 20 15.83 -19.03 21.20
N VAL A 21 15.70 -20.01 20.30
CA VAL A 21 16.85 -20.65 19.63
C VAL A 21 17.62 -19.64 18.79
N PHE A 22 16.94 -18.84 17.97
CA PHE A 22 17.60 -17.80 17.17
C PHE A 22 18.32 -16.76 18.02
N LYS A 23 17.69 -16.29 19.10
CA LYS A 23 18.29 -15.36 20.07
C LYS A 23 19.58 -15.94 20.65
N SER A 24 19.56 -17.21 21.06
CA SER A 24 20.76 -17.90 21.57
C SER A 24 21.85 -18.03 20.49
N LEU A 25 21.48 -18.37 19.25
CA LEU A 25 22.43 -18.50 18.15
C LEU A 25 23.07 -17.16 17.78
N HIS A 26 22.30 -16.07 17.81
CA HIS A 26 22.83 -14.73 17.64
C HIS A 26 23.82 -14.35 18.74
N ALA A 27 23.47 -14.59 20.02
CA ALA A 27 24.37 -14.31 21.15
C ALA A 27 25.67 -15.13 21.13
N GLN A 28 25.63 -16.37 20.59
CA GLN A 28 26.82 -17.21 20.41
C GLN A 28 27.71 -16.78 19.24
N ASN A 29 27.21 -15.95 18.32
CA ASN A 29 27.90 -15.57 17.09
C ASN A 29 27.88 -14.03 16.86
N PRO A 30 28.31 -13.21 17.82
CA PRO A 30 28.15 -11.75 17.75
C PRO A 30 28.92 -11.12 16.57
N SER A 31 30.06 -11.70 16.18
CA SER A 31 30.86 -11.23 15.03
C SER A 31 30.16 -11.38 13.68
N ARG A 32 29.09 -12.18 13.58
CA ARG A 32 28.34 -12.38 12.35
C ARG A 32 27.29 -11.30 12.09
N GLN A 33 26.96 -10.49 13.11
CA GLN A 33 26.00 -9.37 12.98
C GLN A 33 24.71 -9.79 12.27
N LEU A 34 24.05 -10.86 12.75
CA LEU A 34 22.87 -11.45 12.11
C LEU A 34 21.65 -10.51 12.04
N ASP A 35 21.71 -9.40 12.77
CA ASP A 35 20.77 -8.28 12.78
C ASP A 35 20.89 -7.36 11.55
N LEU A 36 21.99 -7.47 10.78
CA LEU A 36 22.21 -6.76 9.52
C LEU A 36 21.90 -7.65 8.31
N PRO A 37 21.63 -7.08 7.11
CA PRO A 37 21.30 -7.88 5.94
C PRO A 37 22.45 -8.78 5.44
N HIS A 38 22.12 -10.05 5.18
CA HIS A 38 23.02 -11.10 4.69
C HIS A 38 22.44 -11.82 3.47
N GLU A 39 23.29 -12.48 2.69
CA GLU A 39 22.81 -13.50 1.75
C GLU A 39 22.36 -14.76 2.51
N VAL A 40 21.30 -15.42 2.06
CA VAL A 40 20.82 -16.66 2.71
C VAL A 40 21.93 -17.72 2.85
N ALA A 41 22.84 -17.80 1.88
CA ALA A 41 23.97 -18.72 1.90
C ALA A 41 24.90 -18.48 3.10
N SER A 42 25.12 -17.23 3.51
CA SER A 42 26.02 -16.89 4.62
C SER A 42 25.42 -17.16 6.00
N CYS A 43 24.09 -17.38 6.10
CA CYS A 43 23.39 -17.71 7.35
C CYS A 43 22.80 -19.13 7.35
N ARG A 44 23.03 -19.93 6.30
CA ARG A 44 22.37 -21.22 6.09
C ARG A 44 22.62 -22.21 7.24
N ASP A 45 23.82 -22.24 7.79
CA ASP A 45 24.18 -23.08 8.93
C ASP A 45 23.37 -22.74 10.19
N ILE A 46 23.15 -21.44 10.47
CA ILE A 46 22.32 -20.96 11.59
C ILE A 46 20.86 -21.39 11.39
N LEU A 47 20.34 -21.19 10.17
CA LEU A 47 18.96 -21.53 9.82
C LEU A 47 18.71 -23.05 9.93
N LEU A 48 19.65 -23.87 9.45
CA LEU A 48 19.58 -25.32 9.57
C LEU A 48 19.68 -25.77 11.03
N LYS A 49 20.60 -25.20 11.82
CA LYS A 49 20.75 -25.53 13.23
C LYS A 49 19.48 -25.20 14.02
N ALA A 50 18.83 -24.07 13.73
CA ALA A 50 17.55 -23.71 14.32
C ALA A 50 16.45 -24.71 13.94
N SER A 51 16.35 -25.09 12.66
CA SER A 51 15.37 -26.07 12.14
C SER A 51 15.46 -27.46 12.79
N GLN A 52 16.65 -27.86 13.24
CA GLN A 52 16.89 -29.15 13.87
C GLN A 52 16.55 -29.13 15.37
N THR A 53 16.46 -27.95 15.97
CA THR A 53 16.28 -27.78 17.42
C THR A 53 14.81 -27.68 17.80
N THR A 54 13.91 -27.35 16.86
CA THR A 54 12.48 -27.24 17.11
C THR A 54 11.68 -28.02 16.07
N SER A 55 10.47 -28.45 16.43
CA SER A 55 9.50 -29.03 15.49
C SER A 55 8.71 -27.96 14.72
N ASP A 56 8.94 -26.68 15.01
CA ASP A 56 8.24 -25.59 14.36
C ASP A 56 8.75 -25.48 12.93
N PRO A 57 7.87 -25.52 11.92
CA PRO A 57 8.29 -25.32 10.55
C PRO A 57 8.90 -23.93 10.43
N LEU A 58 10.13 -23.86 9.93
CA LEU A 58 10.61 -22.60 9.38
C LEU A 58 9.62 -22.18 8.29
N PRO A 59 9.20 -20.91 8.27
CA PRO A 59 8.53 -20.38 7.10
C PRO A 59 9.35 -20.74 5.85
N SER A 60 8.69 -20.93 4.71
CA SER A 60 9.32 -21.18 3.40
C SER A 60 10.30 -20.09 2.93
N LEU A 61 10.61 -19.11 3.80
CA LEU A 61 11.54 -17.98 3.71
C LEU A 61 13.02 -18.36 3.47
N LEU A 62 13.38 -19.65 3.40
CA LEU A 62 14.72 -20.08 3.00
C LEU A 62 14.95 -20.01 1.48
N ALA A 63 13.88 -19.82 0.69
CA ALA A 63 14.01 -19.60 -0.75
C ALA A 63 14.28 -18.11 -1.04
N THR A 64 15.30 -17.84 -1.86
CA THR A 64 15.67 -16.49 -2.28
C THR A 64 14.69 -15.88 -3.29
N THR A 65 13.81 -16.69 -3.89
CA THR A 65 12.75 -16.23 -4.79
C THR A 65 11.52 -17.14 -4.62
N LEU A 66 10.40 -16.53 -4.25
CA LEU A 66 9.13 -17.22 -4.02
C LEU A 66 8.12 -16.82 -5.09
N ASN A 67 7.40 -17.80 -5.64
CA ASN A 67 6.31 -17.59 -6.59
C ASN A 67 4.95 -17.86 -5.93
N GLU A 68 3.88 -17.30 -6.48
CA GLU A 68 2.56 -17.40 -5.85
C GLU A 68 2.05 -18.86 -5.75
N ASP A 69 2.29 -19.70 -6.75
CA ASP A 69 1.74 -21.06 -6.79
C ASP A 69 2.33 -22.00 -5.73
N SER A 70 3.58 -21.74 -5.33
CA SER A 70 4.27 -22.54 -4.31
C SER A 70 4.14 -21.97 -2.90
N PHE A 71 3.87 -20.68 -2.75
CA PHE A 71 3.82 -20.02 -1.46
C PHE A 71 2.44 -20.06 -0.81
N PHE A 72 1.38 -19.76 -1.56
CA PHE A 72 0.03 -19.66 -1.01
C PHE A 72 -0.64 -21.02 -0.91
N HIS A 73 -1.39 -21.23 0.17
CA HIS A 73 -2.33 -22.33 0.28
C HIS A 73 -3.36 -22.23 -0.84
N LYS A 74 -3.69 -23.37 -1.47
CA LYS A 74 -4.55 -23.43 -2.68
C LYS A 74 -5.89 -22.70 -2.54
N ASP A 75 -6.44 -22.67 -1.32
CA ASP A 75 -7.75 -22.08 -1.04
C ASP A 75 -7.66 -20.66 -0.45
N LEU A 76 -6.48 -20.03 -0.43
CA LEU A 76 -6.28 -18.69 0.13
C LEU A 76 -5.64 -17.74 -0.89
N ASP A 77 -5.97 -16.45 -0.73
CA ASP A 77 -5.37 -15.38 -1.51
C ASP A 77 -4.40 -14.52 -0.68
N CYS A 78 -4.27 -14.84 0.62
CA CYS A 78 -3.30 -14.23 1.51
C CYS A 78 -2.69 -15.25 2.48
N GLU A 79 -1.44 -15.00 2.86
CA GLU A 79 -0.74 -15.71 3.93
C GLU A 79 -0.39 -14.70 5.03
N ILE A 80 -0.59 -15.07 6.30
CA ILE A 80 -0.33 -14.15 7.41
C ILE A 80 0.49 -14.87 8.47
N TYR A 81 1.61 -14.26 8.86
CA TYR A 81 2.44 -14.81 9.93
C TYR A 81 3.02 -13.71 10.81
N GLN A 82 3.24 -14.06 12.07
CA GLN A 82 4.04 -13.26 12.98
C GLN A 82 5.52 -13.44 12.64
N HIS A 83 6.20 -12.36 12.27
CA HIS A 83 7.62 -12.35 11.94
C HIS A 83 8.44 -12.98 13.08
N LEU A 84 9.39 -13.86 12.76
CA LEU A 84 10.25 -14.49 13.76
C LEU A 84 11.28 -13.48 14.27
N ARG A 85 11.18 -13.11 15.54
CA ARG A 85 12.24 -12.34 16.21
C ARG A 85 13.57 -13.09 16.15
N TYR A 86 14.66 -12.35 16.00
CA TYR A 86 16.02 -12.86 15.90
C TYR A 86 16.31 -13.75 14.68
N LEU A 87 15.36 -13.94 13.76
CA LEU A 87 15.63 -14.58 12.47
C LEU A 87 16.76 -13.81 11.76
N PRO A 88 17.81 -14.46 11.25
CA PRO A 88 18.85 -13.78 10.50
C PRO A 88 18.26 -12.90 9.41
N CYS A 89 18.67 -11.63 9.38
CA CYS A 89 18.16 -10.66 8.43
C CYS A 89 18.73 -11.01 7.04
N THR A 90 17.95 -11.71 6.22
CA THR A 90 18.40 -12.18 4.90
C THR A 90 17.70 -11.48 3.75
N TRP A 91 18.47 -11.10 2.73
CA TRP A 91 17.93 -10.57 1.48
C TRP A 91 17.08 -11.60 0.75
N HIS A 92 15.88 -11.19 0.35
CA HIS A 92 14.97 -11.98 -0.46
C HIS A 92 14.07 -11.07 -1.31
N LYS A 93 13.36 -11.68 -2.25
CA LYS A 93 12.29 -11.04 -3.02
C LYS A 93 11.26 -12.07 -3.42
N HIS A 94 10.06 -11.62 -3.77
CA HIS A 94 8.96 -12.48 -4.12
C HIS A 94 7.98 -11.83 -5.09
N ALA A 95 7.26 -12.66 -5.85
CA ALA A 95 6.36 -12.21 -6.93
C ALA A 95 4.99 -11.68 -6.45
N PHE A 96 4.85 -11.36 -5.17
CA PHE A 96 3.61 -10.94 -4.52
C PHE A 96 3.83 -9.71 -3.62
N LEU A 97 2.74 -9.11 -3.12
CA LEU A 97 2.81 -7.98 -2.19
C LEU A 97 3.07 -8.48 -0.77
N GLU A 98 3.85 -7.71 -0.03
CA GLU A 98 4.02 -7.87 1.41
C GLU A 98 3.57 -6.61 2.14
N VAL A 99 2.82 -6.78 3.22
CA VAL A 99 2.48 -5.71 4.16
C VAL A 99 3.10 -6.06 5.51
N VAL A 100 4.06 -5.25 5.95
CA VAL A 100 4.72 -5.38 7.25
C VAL A 100 4.02 -4.44 8.24
N CYS A 101 3.40 -5.00 9.28
CA CYS A 101 2.68 -4.27 10.31
C CYS A 101 3.39 -4.41 11.65
N VAL A 102 3.87 -3.31 12.24
CA VAL A 102 4.46 -3.33 13.59
C VAL A 102 3.37 -3.09 14.62
N MET A 103 2.99 -4.13 15.35
CA MET A 103 1.97 -4.05 16.41
C MET A 103 2.59 -3.50 17.71
N GLU A 104 3.78 -3.99 18.07
CA GLU A 104 4.54 -3.58 19.24
C GLU A 104 6.04 -3.52 18.93
N GLY A 105 6.79 -2.73 19.72
CA GLY A 105 8.23 -2.58 19.58
C GLY A 105 8.64 -1.89 18.28
N SER A 106 9.66 -2.43 17.61
CA SER A 106 10.22 -1.86 16.38
C SER A 106 10.88 -2.89 15.48
N CYS A 107 11.05 -2.55 14.20
CA CYS A 107 11.88 -3.32 13.28
C CYS A 107 12.60 -2.41 12.30
N THR A 108 13.61 -2.94 11.62
CA THR A 108 14.23 -2.27 10.49
C THR A 108 13.92 -3.04 9.21
N ASN A 109 13.30 -2.36 8.26
CA ASN A 109 13.17 -2.85 6.89
C ASN A 109 14.28 -2.28 6.03
N TYR A 110 15.08 -3.16 5.43
CA TYR A 110 16.05 -2.81 4.41
C TYR A 110 15.39 -3.08 3.06
N ILE A 111 15.16 -2.05 2.26
CA ILE A 111 14.49 -2.16 0.96
C ILE A 111 15.39 -1.51 -0.08
N LEU A 112 15.90 -2.30 -1.04
CA LEU A 112 16.96 -1.84 -1.94
C LEU A 112 18.16 -1.27 -1.15
N GLU A 113 18.51 -0.01 -1.39
CA GLU A 113 19.61 0.69 -0.68
C GLU A 113 19.12 1.46 0.56
N GLN A 114 17.82 1.42 0.87
CA GLN A 114 17.21 2.21 1.94
C GLN A 114 17.09 1.43 3.23
N LYS A 115 17.34 2.12 4.35
CA LYS A 115 17.12 1.62 5.71
C LYS A 115 15.92 2.35 6.32
N ILE A 116 14.84 1.62 6.53
CA ILE A 116 13.58 2.15 7.05
C ILE A 116 13.38 1.64 8.47
N GLN A 117 13.50 2.56 9.44
CA GLN A 117 13.16 2.25 10.82
C GLN A 117 11.64 2.34 10.99
N MET A 118 11.03 1.27 11.49
CA MET A 118 9.60 1.21 11.79
C MET A 118 9.39 1.00 13.28
N LYS A 119 8.38 1.66 13.83
CA LYS A 119 7.94 1.54 15.23
C LYS A 119 6.48 1.09 15.28
N ALA A 120 6.00 0.74 16.47
CA ALA A 120 4.60 0.37 16.70
C ALA A 120 3.61 1.35 16.02
N GLY A 121 2.67 0.79 15.26
CA GLY A 121 1.71 1.50 14.42
C GLY A 121 2.18 1.75 12.98
N ASP A 122 3.46 1.61 12.64
CA ASP A 122 3.90 1.76 11.26
C ASP A 122 3.49 0.53 10.42
N ILE A 123 3.02 0.80 9.20
CA ILE A 123 2.63 -0.20 8.22
C ILE A 123 3.38 0.08 6.91
N CYS A 124 4.10 -0.90 6.39
CA CYS A 124 4.86 -0.78 5.15
C CYS A 124 4.34 -1.76 4.11
N ILE A 125 3.94 -1.27 2.93
CA ILE A 125 3.54 -2.09 1.79
C ILE A 125 4.72 -2.15 0.82
N ILE A 126 5.24 -3.35 0.56
CA ILE A 126 6.39 -3.60 -0.31
C ILE A 126 5.89 -4.24 -1.60
N ALA A 127 6.31 -3.70 -2.74
CA ALA A 127 5.88 -4.18 -4.04
C ALA A 127 6.56 -5.50 -4.46
N PRO A 128 6.01 -6.23 -5.44
CA PRO A 128 6.58 -7.48 -5.91
C PRO A 128 7.98 -7.28 -6.49
N ASP A 129 8.77 -8.35 -6.50
CA ASP A 129 10.12 -8.42 -7.05
C ASP A 129 11.13 -7.42 -6.45
N THR A 130 10.77 -6.79 -5.34
CA THR A 130 11.63 -5.84 -4.60
C THR A 130 12.55 -6.61 -3.65
N PRO A 131 13.89 -6.54 -3.81
CA PRO A 131 14.82 -7.05 -2.82
C PRO A 131 14.68 -6.32 -1.49
N HIS A 132 14.39 -7.06 -0.42
CA HIS A 132 14.29 -6.53 0.93
C HIS A 132 14.75 -7.53 1.98
N ALA A 133 14.96 -7.05 3.21
CA ALA A 133 15.26 -7.84 4.39
C ALA A 133 14.67 -7.15 5.63
N VAL A 134 14.13 -7.95 6.55
CA VAL A 134 13.50 -7.45 7.78
C VAL A 134 14.36 -7.86 8.97
N SER A 135 14.70 -6.90 9.83
CA SER A 135 15.45 -7.14 11.07
C SER A 135 14.59 -6.80 12.29
N ALA A 136 14.39 -7.80 13.15
CA ALA A 136 13.62 -7.70 14.38
C ALA A 136 14.36 -8.41 15.53
N PHE A 137 15.37 -7.74 16.11
CA PHE A 137 16.25 -8.28 17.15
C PHE A 137 15.91 -7.72 18.53
N SER A 138 14.64 -7.82 18.93
CA SER A 138 14.16 -7.38 20.22
C SER A 138 13.05 -8.29 20.76
N ASP A 139 12.97 -8.41 22.08
CA ASP A 139 11.97 -9.24 22.76
C ASP A 139 10.57 -8.61 22.69
N ASP A 140 10.48 -7.29 22.66
CA ASP A 140 9.22 -6.52 22.65
C ASP A 140 8.60 -6.35 21.25
N SER A 141 9.29 -6.77 20.20
CA SER A 141 8.81 -6.59 18.82
C SER A 141 7.76 -7.61 18.43
N VAL A 142 6.56 -7.14 18.10
CA VAL A 142 5.49 -7.96 17.52
C VAL A 142 5.17 -7.41 16.15
N ILE A 143 5.52 -8.18 15.12
CA ILE A 143 5.38 -7.77 13.72
C ILE A 143 4.59 -8.84 12.98
N PHE A 144 3.63 -8.41 12.17
CA PHE A 144 2.90 -9.29 11.26
C PHE A 144 3.28 -8.98 9.82
N ASN A 145 3.54 -10.03 9.05
CA ASN A 145 3.64 -9.96 7.61
C ASN A 145 2.33 -10.49 7.03
N ILE A 146 1.65 -9.68 6.23
CA ILE A 146 0.50 -10.07 5.42
C ILE A 146 0.99 -10.13 3.98
N ILE A 147 0.98 -11.33 3.42
CA ILE A 147 1.40 -11.59 2.05
C ILE A 147 0.15 -11.73 1.18
N LEU A 148 0.09 -10.99 0.07
CA LEU A 148 -1.10 -10.89 -0.78
C LEU A 148 -0.77 -11.18 -2.24
N ARG A 149 -1.61 -11.99 -2.89
CA ARG A 149 -1.60 -12.09 -4.36
C ARG A 149 -1.82 -10.72 -4.97
N ILE A 150 -1.18 -10.45 -6.11
CA ILE A 150 -1.28 -9.14 -6.79
C ILE A 150 -2.74 -8.77 -7.05
N SER A 151 -3.53 -9.70 -7.59
CA SER A 151 -4.95 -9.47 -7.91
C SER A 151 -5.82 -9.13 -6.69
N THR A 152 -5.47 -9.72 -5.53
CA THR A 152 -6.21 -9.50 -4.28
C THR A 152 -5.86 -8.15 -3.67
N PHE A 153 -4.58 -7.79 -3.68
CA PHE A 153 -4.14 -6.45 -3.32
C PHE A 153 -4.79 -5.40 -4.23
N GLU A 154 -4.79 -5.60 -5.54
CA GLU A 154 -5.36 -4.62 -6.46
C GLU A 154 -6.85 -4.39 -6.22
N THR A 155 -7.60 -5.47 -6.01
CA THR A 155 -9.03 -5.39 -5.69
C THR A 155 -9.25 -4.67 -4.36
N ALA A 156 -8.46 -4.98 -3.33
CA ALA A 156 -8.66 -4.44 -1.99
C ALA A 156 -8.18 -2.98 -1.84
N PHE A 157 -7.01 -2.67 -2.39
CA PHE A 157 -6.36 -1.38 -2.27
C PHE A 157 -6.82 -0.40 -3.34
N PHE A 158 -6.64 -0.72 -4.63
CA PHE A 158 -7.05 0.18 -5.71
C PHE A 158 -8.55 0.17 -5.95
N GLY A 159 -9.26 -0.94 -5.69
CA GLY A 159 -10.72 -0.96 -5.74
C GLY A 159 -11.39 -0.11 -4.65
N THR A 160 -10.66 0.21 -3.58
CA THR A 160 -11.11 1.18 -2.55
C THR A 160 -10.94 2.62 -3.02
N LEU A 161 -9.88 2.90 -3.78
CA LEU A 161 -9.68 4.21 -4.40
C LEU A 161 -10.72 4.37 -5.51
N SER A 162 -11.39 5.53 -5.57
CA SER A 162 -12.43 5.73 -6.57
C SER A 162 -11.87 5.53 -7.98
N GLU A 163 -12.65 4.91 -8.88
CA GLU A 163 -12.27 4.87 -10.30
C GLU A 163 -11.95 6.29 -10.75
N ASN A 164 -10.70 6.51 -11.20
CA ASN A 164 -10.15 7.79 -11.65
C ASN A 164 -9.64 8.75 -10.54
N ASP A 165 -9.01 8.20 -9.51
CA ASP A 165 -8.28 8.96 -8.50
C ASP A 165 -6.80 9.19 -8.92
N ILE A 166 -6.34 10.44 -8.88
CA ILE A 166 -4.92 10.79 -9.07
C ILE A 166 -3.99 10.05 -8.08
N LEU A 167 -4.51 9.70 -6.89
CA LEU A 167 -3.80 8.87 -5.91
C LEU A 167 -3.62 7.43 -6.40
N SER A 168 -4.60 6.88 -7.12
CA SER A 168 -4.48 5.55 -7.72
C SER A 168 -3.33 5.51 -8.73
N ASP A 169 -3.23 6.51 -9.62
CA ASP A 169 -2.11 6.60 -10.57
C ASP A 169 -0.76 6.70 -9.84
N PHE A 170 -0.71 7.54 -8.79
CA PHE A 170 0.49 7.71 -7.98
C PHE A 170 0.92 6.40 -7.32
N PHE A 171 0.03 5.72 -6.59
CA PHE A 171 0.35 4.48 -5.91
C PHE A 171 0.68 3.35 -6.89
N MET A 172 -0.02 3.25 -8.02
CA MET A 172 0.31 2.29 -9.09
C MET A 172 1.74 2.53 -9.63
N ARG A 173 2.10 3.79 -9.89
CA ARG A 173 3.46 4.11 -10.36
C ARG A 173 4.51 3.83 -9.31
N THR A 174 4.23 4.15 -8.04
CA THR A 174 5.16 3.90 -6.93
C THR A 174 5.38 2.41 -6.76
N LEU A 175 4.32 1.60 -6.66
CA LEU A 175 4.46 0.16 -6.41
C LEU A 175 4.98 -0.61 -7.63
N TYR A 176 4.48 -0.34 -8.84
CA TYR A 176 4.79 -1.21 -10.00
C TYR A 176 5.81 -0.66 -10.98
N ASN A 177 6.05 0.67 -10.98
CA ASN A 177 6.92 1.31 -11.97
C ASN A 177 8.16 1.99 -11.35
N SER A 178 8.21 2.15 -10.03
CA SER A 178 9.35 2.76 -9.35
C SER A 178 10.46 1.74 -9.18
N LYS A 179 11.65 2.05 -9.68
CA LYS A 179 12.85 1.21 -9.48
C LYS A 179 13.58 1.52 -8.17
N THR A 180 13.28 2.66 -7.57
CA THR A 180 14.03 3.19 -6.41
C THR A 180 13.20 3.18 -5.14
N HIS A 181 11.88 3.34 -5.24
CA HIS A 181 10.97 3.41 -4.09
C HIS A 181 9.71 2.54 -4.31
N PRO A 182 9.86 1.22 -4.51
CA PRO A 182 8.73 0.31 -4.74
C PRO A 182 8.02 -0.08 -3.42
N PHE A 183 7.69 0.90 -2.58
CA PHE A 183 6.98 0.67 -1.32
C PHE A 183 6.22 1.92 -0.84
N LEU A 184 5.28 1.73 0.07
CA LEU A 184 4.50 2.78 0.73
C LEU A 184 4.60 2.61 2.25
N LEU A 185 5.00 3.66 2.98
CA LEU A 185 5.05 3.64 4.43
C LEU A 185 3.91 4.49 5.02
N PHE A 186 3.14 3.92 5.93
CA PHE A 186 2.06 4.58 6.65
C PHE A 186 2.44 4.68 8.12
N SER A 187 2.64 5.89 8.62
CA SER A 187 2.77 6.12 10.06
C SER A 187 1.40 6.39 10.66
N THR A 188 0.75 5.32 11.12
CA THR A 188 -0.62 5.42 11.65
C THR A 188 -0.71 6.01 13.06
N ASN A 189 0.45 6.19 13.72
CA ASN A 189 0.56 6.62 15.12
C ASN A 189 -0.26 5.74 16.09
N GLY A 190 -0.32 4.44 15.80
CA GLY A 190 -1.02 3.48 16.66
C GLY A 190 -2.54 3.50 16.48
N ASP A 191 -3.02 3.73 15.25
CA ASP A 191 -4.46 3.66 14.96
C ASP A 191 -5.02 2.26 15.27
N THR A 192 -5.69 2.17 16.41
CA THR A 192 -6.26 0.93 16.92
C THR A 192 -7.25 0.30 15.96
N GLU A 193 -7.98 1.09 15.14
CA GLU A 193 -8.95 0.53 14.20
C GLU A 193 -8.23 -0.28 13.11
N ALA A 194 -7.21 0.32 12.48
CA ALA A 194 -6.41 -0.36 11.46
C ALA A 194 -5.68 -1.60 12.02
N LEU A 195 -5.06 -1.47 13.20
CA LEU A 195 -4.33 -2.57 13.85
C LEU A 195 -5.26 -3.71 14.28
N ASN A 196 -6.49 -3.41 14.70
CA ASN A 196 -7.48 -4.44 15.02
C ASN A 196 -7.80 -5.33 13.81
N TYR A 197 -7.90 -4.76 12.60
CA TYR A 197 -8.10 -5.56 11.39
C TYR A 197 -6.92 -6.48 11.08
N VAL A 198 -5.67 -6.09 11.40
CA VAL A 198 -4.50 -6.99 11.31
C VAL A 198 -4.66 -8.18 12.24
N GLY A 199 -5.06 -7.93 13.49
CA GLY A 199 -5.36 -8.98 14.47
C GLY A 199 -6.49 -9.90 14.03
N TYR A 200 -7.61 -9.35 13.52
CA TYR A 200 -8.73 -10.14 13.00
C TYR A 200 -8.32 -11.00 11.79
N ALA A 201 -7.48 -10.46 10.90
CA ALA A 201 -6.99 -11.20 9.74
C ALA A 201 -6.12 -12.38 10.18
N TYR A 202 -5.22 -12.17 11.15
CA TYR A 202 -4.36 -13.22 11.68
C TYR A 202 -5.16 -14.33 12.39
N GLU A 203 -6.15 -13.98 13.20
CA GLU A 203 -7.00 -14.96 13.88
C GLU A 203 -7.87 -15.76 12.90
N GLU A 204 -8.49 -15.10 11.92
CA GLU A 204 -9.24 -15.80 10.88
C GLU A 204 -8.31 -16.70 10.06
N TYR A 205 -7.10 -16.24 9.76
CA TYR A 205 -6.07 -17.04 9.10
C TYR A 205 -5.65 -18.25 9.95
N LYS A 206 -5.46 -18.14 11.27
CA LYS A 206 -5.13 -19.32 12.10
C LYS A 206 -6.29 -20.28 12.29
N SER A 207 -7.51 -19.78 12.22
CA SER A 207 -8.71 -20.60 12.35
C SER A 207 -8.94 -21.47 11.11
N ASN A 208 -9.71 -22.56 11.24
CA ASN A 208 -10.18 -23.35 10.10
C ASN A 208 -11.71 -23.30 9.99
N ARG A 209 -12.26 -22.08 10.02
CA ARG A 209 -13.70 -21.83 10.02
C ARG A 209 -14.31 -21.93 8.63
N GLN A 210 -15.63 -22.16 8.58
CA GLN A 210 -16.37 -22.10 7.33
C GLN A 210 -16.26 -20.69 6.72
N TYR A 211 -16.13 -20.61 5.40
CA TYR A 211 -15.98 -19.36 4.65
C TYR A 211 -14.70 -18.56 4.92
N ARG A 212 -13.68 -19.18 5.56
CA ARG A 212 -12.38 -18.56 5.89
C ARG A 212 -11.80 -17.68 4.79
N LYS A 213 -11.69 -18.19 3.55
CA LYS A 213 -11.19 -17.41 2.40
C LYS A 213 -11.96 -16.10 2.20
N ARG A 214 -13.29 -16.18 2.15
CA ARG A 214 -14.17 -15.03 1.91
C ARG A 214 -14.13 -14.04 3.07
N MET A 215 -14.11 -14.54 4.31
CA MET A 215 -14.01 -13.71 5.49
C MET A 215 -12.67 -12.97 5.51
N LEU A 216 -11.58 -13.68 5.27
CA LEU A 216 -10.23 -13.12 5.24
C LEU A 216 -10.09 -12.03 4.18
N ASN A 217 -10.57 -12.26 2.94
CA ASN A 217 -10.58 -11.22 1.91
C ASN A 217 -11.45 -10.01 2.32
N SER A 218 -12.56 -10.23 3.04
CA SER A 218 -13.42 -9.14 3.54
C SER A 218 -12.73 -8.31 4.63
N ILE A 219 -11.99 -8.96 5.52
CA ILE A 219 -11.19 -8.31 6.56
C ILE A 219 -10.06 -7.49 5.91
N ILE A 220 -9.34 -8.05 4.94
CA ILE A 220 -8.28 -7.35 4.19
C ILE A 220 -8.84 -6.13 3.44
N ASN A 221 -10.01 -6.25 2.81
CA ASN A 221 -10.69 -5.10 2.20
C ASN A 221 -10.99 -4.02 3.24
N ALA A 222 -11.58 -4.40 4.38
CA ALA A 222 -11.88 -3.45 5.45
C ALA A 222 -10.62 -2.79 6.03
N PHE A 223 -9.54 -3.55 6.20
CA PHE A 223 -8.22 -3.05 6.59
C PHE A 223 -7.73 -1.94 5.65
N PHE A 224 -7.71 -2.18 4.35
CA PHE A 224 -7.26 -1.16 3.38
C PHE A 224 -8.20 0.03 3.29
N ILE A 225 -9.52 -0.17 3.42
CA ILE A 225 -10.49 0.92 3.53
C ILE A 225 -10.17 1.81 4.72
N VAL A 226 -9.93 1.24 5.91
CA VAL A 226 -9.60 2.00 7.12
C VAL A 226 -8.24 2.67 7.00
N LEU A 227 -7.23 1.95 6.51
CA LEU A 227 -5.89 2.48 6.30
C LEU A 227 -5.91 3.70 5.37
N LEU A 228 -6.59 3.60 4.22
CA LEU A 228 -6.69 4.70 3.26
C LEU A 228 -7.60 5.84 3.74
N ARG A 229 -8.70 5.52 4.45
CA ARG A 229 -9.61 6.52 5.02
C ARG A 229 -8.91 7.39 6.07
N ASN A 230 -8.19 6.74 6.99
CA ASN A 230 -7.60 7.42 8.15
C ASN A 230 -6.19 7.94 7.86
N HIS A 231 -5.43 7.23 7.02
CA HIS A 231 -3.99 7.50 6.78
C HIS A 231 -3.62 7.63 5.31
N GLY A 232 -4.58 7.58 4.39
CA GLY A 232 -4.32 7.77 2.96
C GLY A 232 -3.75 9.14 2.62
N ALA A 233 -3.82 10.12 3.54
CA ALA A 233 -3.14 11.42 3.44
C ALA A 233 -1.73 11.45 4.06
N ASN A 234 -1.41 10.50 4.95
CA ASN A 234 -0.15 10.41 5.70
C ASN A 234 0.80 9.35 5.12
N VAL A 235 0.66 9.03 3.83
CA VAL A 235 1.54 8.06 3.17
C VAL A 235 2.88 8.71 2.92
N PHE A 236 3.91 8.18 3.57
CA PHE A 236 5.29 8.51 3.29
C PHE A 236 5.80 7.63 2.15
N VAL A 237 6.26 8.29 1.08
CA VAL A 237 7.11 7.67 0.06
C VAL A 237 8.46 8.33 0.21
N PRO A 238 9.47 7.63 0.74
CA PRO A 238 10.77 8.23 0.92
C PRO A 238 11.30 8.71 -0.45
N ALA A 239 11.89 9.90 -0.47
CA ALA A 239 12.72 10.45 -1.53
C ALA A 239 12.23 10.31 -2.99
N LEU A 240 11.13 10.98 -3.34
CA LEU A 240 10.95 11.40 -4.74
C LEU A 240 11.93 12.53 -5.13
N THR A 241 12.42 13.35 -4.17
CA THR A 241 13.66 14.15 -4.27
C THR A 241 14.29 14.45 -2.88
N ASP A 242 15.57 14.86 -2.87
CA ASP A 242 16.46 15.12 -1.70
C ASP A 242 16.00 16.18 -0.65
N SER A 243 14.71 16.56 -0.61
CA SER A 243 14.25 17.57 0.36
C SER A 243 13.04 17.11 1.16
N ASP A 244 13.10 17.35 2.48
CA ASP A 244 12.01 17.15 3.46
C ASP A 244 10.67 17.80 3.08
N LYS A 245 10.63 18.63 2.04
CA LYS A 245 9.41 19.32 1.60
C LYS A 245 8.42 18.39 0.88
N ASP A 246 8.89 17.31 0.25
CA ASP A 246 8.04 16.40 -0.56
C ASP A 246 7.06 15.53 0.27
N GLN A 247 7.04 15.65 1.60
CA GLN A 247 6.07 15.00 2.49
C GLN A 247 4.60 15.40 2.18
N ASN A 248 4.39 16.52 1.48
CA ASN A 248 3.06 17.00 1.13
C ASN A 248 2.50 16.44 -0.19
N LEU A 249 3.22 15.56 -0.90
CA LEU A 249 2.78 15.10 -2.23
C LEU A 249 1.36 14.54 -2.23
N VAL A 250 1.06 13.64 -1.31
CA VAL A 250 -0.26 13.02 -1.20
C VAL A 250 -1.35 14.07 -0.92
N TYR A 251 -1.05 15.05 -0.06
CA TYR A 251 -1.92 16.19 0.20
C TYR A 251 -2.14 17.07 -1.04
N ILE A 252 -1.09 17.32 -1.83
CA ILE A 252 -1.17 18.06 -3.09
C ILE A 252 -2.10 17.33 -4.06
N LEU A 253 -1.90 16.02 -4.24
CA LEU A 253 -2.70 15.21 -5.15
C LEU A 253 -4.16 15.15 -4.69
N LYS A 254 -4.42 14.96 -3.39
CA LYS A 254 -5.78 14.99 -2.82
C LYS A 254 -6.44 16.36 -3.01
N TYR A 255 -5.72 17.45 -2.76
CA TYR A 255 -6.24 18.80 -3.00
C TYR A 255 -6.60 19.00 -4.48
N MET A 256 -5.75 18.53 -5.40
CA MET A 256 -6.05 18.55 -6.83
C MET A 256 -7.32 17.76 -7.15
N GLN A 257 -7.51 16.59 -6.53
CA GLN A 257 -8.71 15.75 -6.70
C GLN A 257 -9.98 16.44 -6.18
N GLU A 258 -9.90 17.12 -5.04
CA GLU A 258 -11.06 17.77 -4.40
C GLU A 258 -11.42 19.11 -5.06
N HIS A 259 -10.45 19.81 -5.64
CA HIS A 259 -10.61 21.16 -6.21
C HIS A 259 -10.38 21.22 -7.73
N PHE A 260 -10.42 20.09 -8.43
CA PHE A 260 -10.04 19.98 -9.85
C PHE A 260 -10.82 20.90 -10.82
N THR A 261 -12.00 21.37 -10.43
CA THR A 261 -12.84 22.24 -11.27
C THR A 261 -12.28 23.65 -11.37
N THR A 262 -11.70 24.18 -10.29
CA THR A 262 -11.28 25.59 -10.16
C THR A 262 -9.79 25.79 -9.90
N VAL A 263 -9.08 24.80 -9.36
CA VAL A 263 -7.68 24.97 -8.93
C VAL A 263 -6.76 25.33 -10.08
N SER A 264 -5.90 26.33 -9.87
CA SER A 264 -4.77 26.65 -10.73
C SER A 264 -3.43 26.23 -10.12
N LEU A 265 -2.41 26.02 -10.96
CA LEU A 265 -1.05 25.70 -10.49
C LEU A 265 -0.50 26.78 -9.55
N LYS A 266 -0.81 28.05 -9.85
CA LYS A 266 -0.39 29.21 -9.05
C LYS A 266 -0.99 29.18 -7.64
N GLU A 267 -2.29 28.94 -7.53
CA GLU A 267 -2.96 28.85 -6.22
C GLU A 267 -2.46 27.66 -5.42
N LEU A 268 -2.31 26.50 -6.07
CA LEU A 268 -1.81 25.29 -5.43
C LEU A 268 -0.36 25.46 -4.95
N ALA A 269 0.49 26.09 -5.77
CA ALA A 269 1.87 26.40 -5.41
C ALA A 269 1.93 27.35 -4.21
N ALA A 270 1.13 28.41 -4.21
CA ALA A 270 1.04 29.35 -3.10
C ALA A 270 0.55 28.66 -1.82
N PHE A 271 -0.48 27.82 -1.91
CA PHE A 271 -1.07 27.12 -0.76
C PHE A 271 -0.06 26.19 -0.05
N PHE A 272 0.75 25.46 -0.81
CA PHE A 272 1.76 24.54 -0.28
C PHE A 272 3.17 25.17 -0.13
N ASN A 273 3.30 26.50 -0.29
CA ASN A 273 4.57 27.24 -0.19
C ASN A 273 5.68 26.76 -1.16
N TYR A 274 5.30 26.46 -2.40
CA TYR A 274 6.20 26.13 -3.51
C TYR A 274 6.23 27.23 -4.56
N SER A 275 7.31 27.26 -5.35
CA SER A 275 7.24 27.90 -6.66
C SER A 275 6.45 27.03 -7.65
N GLU A 276 5.76 27.64 -8.62
CA GLU A 276 5.02 26.91 -9.66
C GLU A 276 5.93 25.90 -10.39
N ARG A 277 7.18 26.27 -10.68
CA ARG A 277 8.17 25.38 -11.31
C ARG A 277 8.46 24.14 -10.46
N GLN A 278 8.66 24.32 -9.15
CA GLN A 278 8.91 23.20 -8.24
C GLN A 278 7.69 22.28 -8.16
N LEU A 279 6.50 22.85 -7.98
CA LEU A 279 5.27 22.07 -7.87
C LEU A 279 4.97 21.31 -9.17
N GLN A 280 5.17 21.95 -10.33
CA GLN A 280 5.04 21.30 -11.63
C GLN A 280 6.00 20.11 -11.79
N ARG A 281 7.25 20.23 -11.29
CA ARG A 281 8.21 19.13 -11.29
C ARG A 281 7.73 17.99 -10.39
N ILE A 282 7.30 18.29 -9.16
CA ILE A 282 6.82 17.30 -8.18
C ILE A 282 5.64 16.50 -8.75
N ILE A 283 4.63 17.17 -9.30
CA ILE A 283 3.44 16.52 -9.90
C ILE A 283 3.84 15.67 -11.11
N LYS A 284 4.71 16.19 -12.00
CA LYS A 284 5.13 15.46 -13.20
C LYS A 284 5.97 14.23 -12.88
N THR A 285 6.87 14.30 -11.90
CA THR A 285 7.68 13.17 -11.49
C THR A 285 6.83 12.08 -10.83
N SER A 286 5.86 12.46 -9.98
CA SER A 286 5.01 11.52 -9.25
C SER A 286 3.93 10.87 -10.11
N THR A 287 3.21 11.66 -10.92
CA THR A 287 2.08 11.17 -11.72
C THR A 287 2.46 10.81 -13.16
N GLY A 288 3.62 11.29 -13.63
CA GLY A 288 4.04 11.23 -15.04
C GLY A 288 3.39 12.28 -15.94
N MET A 289 2.44 13.07 -15.44
CA MET A 289 1.66 14.05 -16.18
C MET A 289 1.88 15.46 -15.62
N SER A 290 1.79 16.48 -16.47
CA SER A 290 1.78 17.87 -16.02
C SER A 290 0.54 18.19 -15.17
N PHE A 291 0.54 19.34 -14.50
CA PHE A 291 -0.62 19.76 -13.69
C PHE A 291 -1.88 19.83 -14.56
N SER A 292 -1.79 20.50 -15.71
CA SER A 292 -2.92 20.67 -16.63
C SER A 292 -3.43 19.35 -17.22
N GLU A 293 -2.53 18.39 -17.49
CA GLU A 293 -2.91 17.05 -17.96
C GLU A 293 -3.66 16.26 -16.88
N ASN A 294 -3.21 16.32 -15.62
CA ASN A 294 -3.92 15.73 -14.49
C ASN A 294 -5.32 16.34 -14.33
N ILE A 295 -5.42 17.67 -14.29
CA ILE A 295 -6.71 18.36 -14.16
C ILE A 295 -7.65 18.02 -15.33
N LEU A 296 -7.12 17.97 -16.55
CA LEU A 296 -7.90 17.56 -17.72
C LEU A 296 -8.43 16.13 -17.56
N LYS A 297 -7.57 15.18 -17.16
CA LYS A 297 -7.97 13.78 -16.90
C LYS A 297 -9.08 13.71 -15.85
N LEU A 298 -8.94 14.42 -14.74
CA LEU A 298 -9.95 14.49 -13.67
C LEU A 298 -11.29 15.02 -14.19
N LYS A 299 -11.27 16.14 -14.94
CA LYS A 299 -12.49 16.71 -15.55
C LYS A 299 -13.16 15.74 -16.52
N MET A 300 -12.40 15.09 -17.40
CA MET A 300 -12.95 14.19 -18.41
C MET A 300 -13.53 12.92 -17.78
N ASN A 301 -12.86 12.35 -16.79
CA ASN A 301 -13.35 11.18 -16.08
C ASN A 301 -14.59 11.47 -15.24
N HIS A 302 -14.67 12.66 -14.62
CA HIS A 302 -15.91 13.11 -13.94
C HIS A 302 -17.04 13.32 -14.95
N ALA A 303 -16.75 13.94 -16.10
CA ALA A 303 -17.71 14.10 -17.19
C ALA A 303 -18.29 12.75 -17.65
N ALA A 304 -17.44 11.75 -17.88
CA ALA A 304 -17.87 10.42 -18.32
C ALA A 304 -18.82 9.75 -17.30
N ARG A 305 -18.57 9.92 -16.00
CA ARG A 305 -19.46 9.44 -14.93
C ARG A 305 -20.81 10.17 -14.92
N LEU A 306 -20.78 11.49 -15.02
CA LEU A 306 -22.01 12.30 -15.09
C LEU A 306 -22.85 11.98 -16.33
N LEU A 307 -22.20 11.64 -17.46
CA LEU A 307 -22.88 11.22 -18.69
C LEU A 307 -23.60 9.87 -18.56
N SER A 308 -23.27 9.04 -17.56
CA SER A 308 -24.02 7.81 -17.25
C SER A 308 -25.42 8.10 -16.70
N ASN A 309 -25.71 9.32 -16.27
CA ASN A 309 -27.05 9.79 -15.96
C ASN A 309 -27.70 10.38 -17.23
N PRO A 310 -28.73 9.73 -17.80
CA PRO A 310 -29.35 10.20 -19.03
C PRO A 310 -30.08 11.54 -18.87
N ASP A 311 -30.54 11.86 -17.66
CA ASP A 311 -31.36 13.04 -17.37
C ASP A 311 -30.54 14.31 -17.18
N LEU A 312 -29.23 14.20 -16.95
CA LEU A 312 -28.37 15.34 -16.71
C LEU A 312 -28.02 16.04 -18.04
N PRO A 313 -28.33 17.33 -18.25
CA PRO A 313 -28.00 18.01 -19.50
C PRO A 313 -26.49 18.19 -19.70
N VAL A 314 -26.00 18.04 -20.94
CA VAL A 314 -24.57 18.22 -21.28
C VAL A 314 -24.05 19.62 -20.90
N ALA A 315 -24.90 20.64 -20.98
CA ALA A 315 -24.56 22.01 -20.56
C ALA A 315 -24.34 22.12 -19.04
N ALA A 316 -25.17 21.45 -18.23
CA ALA A 316 -25.01 21.41 -16.78
C ALA A 316 -23.71 20.68 -16.37
N ILE A 317 -23.37 19.59 -17.08
CA ILE A 317 -22.09 18.88 -16.88
C ILE A 317 -20.91 19.82 -17.20
N ALA A 318 -20.98 20.59 -18.28
CA ALA A 318 -19.93 21.54 -18.63
C ALA A 318 -19.74 22.61 -17.54
N GLU A 319 -20.85 23.16 -17.04
CA GLU A 319 -20.85 24.16 -15.96
C GLU A 319 -20.25 23.59 -14.66
N GLU A 320 -20.67 22.39 -14.25
CA GLU A 320 -20.14 21.70 -13.05
C GLU A 320 -18.63 21.49 -13.12
N LEU A 321 -18.10 21.24 -14.33
CA LEU A 321 -16.67 21.05 -14.59
C LEU A 321 -15.90 22.37 -14.73
N GLY A 322 -16.55 23.51 -14.57
CA GLY A 322 -15.95 24.84 -14.68
C GLY A 322 -15.71 25.32 -16.11
N TYR A 323 -16.44 24.82 -17.10
CA TYR A 323 -16.42 25.34 -18.47
C TYR A 323 -17.50 26.40 -18.65
N SER A 324 -17.10 27.63 -19.00
CA SER A 324 -18.02 28.73 -19.31
C SER A 324 -18.71 28.58 -20.67
N ASP A 325 -18.12 27.82 -21.58
CA ASP A 325 -18.69 27.50 -22.90
C ASP A 325 -18.83 25.98 -23.07
N THR A 326 -20.08 25.54 -23.31
CA THR A 326 -20.40 24.14 -23.60
C THR A 326 -19.76 23.67 -24.92
N GLY A 327 -19.55 24.57 -25.89
CA GLY A 327 -18.85 24.28 -27.14
C GLY A 327 -17.41 23.82 -26.90
N ASN A 328 -16.67 24.59 -26.10
CA ASN A 328 -15.32 24.23 -25.67
C ASN A 328 -15.29 22.87 -24.94
N PHE A 329 -16.18 22.65 -23.96
CA PHE A 329 -16.28 21.34 -23.29
C PHE A 329 -16.47 20.19 -24.28
N ARG A 330 -17.41 20.31 -25.24
CA ARG A 330 -17.66 19.28 -26.26
C ARG A 330 -16.43 18.99 -27.11
N ALA A 331 -15.69 20.02 -27.51
CA ALA A 331 -14.47 19.87 -28.30
C ALA A 331 -13.37 19.16 -27.52
N VAL A 332 -13.15 19.54 -26.25
CA VAL A 332 -12.17 18.92 -25.36
C VAL A 332 -12.53 17.46 -25.06
N PHE A 333 -13.80 17.18 -24.74
CA PHE A 333 -14.28 15.82 -24.50
C PHE A 333 -14.10 14.93 -25.74
N LYS A 334 -14.48 15.43 -26.92
CA LYS A 334 -14.28 14.70 -28.18
C LYS A 334 -12.81 14.43 -28.47
N LYS A 335 -11.92 15.39 -28.18
CA LYS A 335 -10.47 15.20 -28.32
C LYS A 335 -9.96 14.12 -27.36
N TYR A 336 -10.50 14.05 -26.14
CA TYR A 336 -10.05 13.13 -25.10
C TYR A 336 -10.55 11.69 -25.33
N TYR A 337 -11.85 11.50 -25.57
CA TYR A 337 -12.48 10.18 -25.73
C TYR A 337 -12.63 9.73 -27.19
N GLY A 338 -12.32 10.59 -28.17
CA GLY A 338 -12.50 10.32 -29.60
C GLY A 338 -13.94 10.50 -30.11
N ILE A 339 -14.92 10.60 -29.22
CA ILE A 339 -16.35 10.76 -29.54
C ILE A 339 -16.98 11.90 -28.73
N THR A 340 -18.08 12.46 -29.22
CA THR A 340 -18.80 13.54 -28.54
C THR A 340 -19.45 13.04 -27.24
N PRO A 341 -19.75 13.95 -26.28
CA PRO A 341 -20.47 13.58 -25.05
C PRO A 341 -21.81 12.87 -25.30
N MET A 342 -22.54 13.26 -26.35
CA MET A 342 -23.81 12.64 -26.72
C MET A 342 -23.63 11.21 -27.27
N GLU A 343 -22.63 11.00 -28.12
CA GLU A 343 -22.30 9.66 -28.62
C GLU A 343 -21.84 8.75 -27.47
N PHE A 344 -21.02 9.27 -26.55
CA PHE A 344 -20.61 8.54 -25.36
C PHE A 344 -21.79 8.11 -24.49
N ARG A 345 -22.75 9.01 -24.26
CA ARG A 345 -24.00 8.72 -23.53
C ARG A 345 -24.82 7.62 -24.21
N ALA A 346 -24.97 7.69 -25.54
CA ALA A 346 -25.70 6.67 -26.29
C ALA A 346 -25.08 5.27 -26.10
N GLN A 347 -23.75 5.16 -26.20
CA GLN A 347 -23.04 3.90 -25.99
C GLN A 347 -23.18 3.31 -24.58
N GLN A 348 -23.20 4.17 -23.55
CA GLN A 348 -23.45 3.76 -22.16
C GLN A 348 -24.87 3.22 -21.95
N SER A 349 -25.84 3.79 -22.68
CA SER A 349 -27.25 3.38 -22.62
C SER A 349 -27.48 2.01 -23.24
N ASP A 350 -26.80 1.74 -24.37
CA ASP A 350 -26.87 0.46 -25.07
C ASP A 350 -26.17 -0.69 -24.32
N ARG A 351 -25.15 -0.39 -23.50
CA ARG A 351 -24.49 -1.39 -22.63
C ARG A 351 -25.31 -1.81 -21.41
N LYS A 352 -26.32 -1.02 -21.02
CA LYS A 352 -27.21 -1.32 -19.89
C LYS A 352 -28.53 -1.99 -20.32
N ARG A 353 -28.77 -2.13 -21.62
CA ARG A 353 -29.85 -2.94 -22.22
C ARG A 353 -29.31 -4.32 -22.54
#